data_AF-A0A349HYF8-F1
#
_entry.id   AF-A0A349HYF8-F1
#
_cell.length_a   1.000
_cell.length_b   1.000
_cell.length_c   1.000
_cell.angle_alpha   90.00
_cell.angle_beta   90.00
_cell.angle_gamma   90.00
#
_symmetry.space_group_name_H-M   'P 1'
#
loop_
_entity.id
_entity.type
_entity.pdbx_description
1 polymer ?
#
loop_
_entity_poly.entity_id
_entity_poly.type
_entity_poly.pdbx_seq_one_letter_code
_entity_poly.pdbx_strand_id
1 'polypeptide(L)'
;MKKLLLSTIVLSMLAMPLPVMAGTHGTNGQISGRSVGAAALSLLIWPGLGQAVNDQSYSKNVTHALLGLTGVFRFWSCYDAFVDRQGGVWNNRI
;
A
#
# COMPACT_ATOMS: atom_id res chain seq x y z
N MET A 1 -22.83 29.19 8.01
CA MET A 1 -21.52 29.29 7.32
C MET A 1 -20.63 28.06 7.54
N LYS A 2 -20.32 27.65 8.78
CA LYS A 2 -19.46 26.47 9.05
C LYS A 2 -19.92 25.16 8.36
N LYS A 3 -21.24 24.90 8.32
CA LYS A 3 -21.81 23.71 7.68
C LYS A 3 -21.65 23.70 6.16
N LEU A 4 -21.83 24.85 5.51
CA LEU A 4 -21.61 25.02 4.07
C LEU A 4 -20.15 24.80 3.70
N LEU A 5 -19.23 25.39 4.47
CA LEU A 5 -17.79 25.18 4.29
C LEU A 5 -17.41 23.69 4.42
N LEU A 6 -17.95 22.99 5.42
CA LEU A 6 -17.72 21.56 5.60
C LEU A 6 -18.22 20.74 4.41
N SER A 7 -19.44 21.03 3.92
CA SER A 7 -20.03 20.37 2.76
C SER A 7 -19.20 20.59 1.49
N THR A 8 -18.70 21.81 1.27
CA THR A 8 -17.86 22.13 0.11
C THR A 8 -16.52 21.39 0.18
N ILE A 9 -15.91 21.28 1.37
CA ILE A 9 -14.67 20.51 1.57
C ILE A 9 -14.92 19.03 1.25
N VAL A 10 -15.96 18.42 1.83
CA VAL A 10 -16.27 17.00 1.56
C VAL A 10 -16.56 16.76 0.08
N LEU A 11 -17.33 17.64 -0.57
CA LEU A 11 -17.63 17.52 -1.99
C LEU A 11 -16.38 17.67 -2.86
N SER A 12 -15.46 18.56 -2.50
CA SER A 12 -14.19 18.73 -3.20
C SER A 12 -13.27 17.51 -3.07
N MET A 13 -13.28 16.84 -1.91
CA MET A 13 -12.53 15.60 -1.68
C MET A 13 -13.12 14.43 -2.49
N LEU A 14 -14.43 14.38 -2.66
CA LEU A 14 -15.12 13.37 -3.50
C LEU A 14 -14.97 13.65 -5.00
N ALA A 15 -14.75 14.91 -5.38
CA ALA A 15 -14.54 15.32 -6.77
C ALA A 15 -13.08 15.18 -7.23
N MET A 16 -12.16 14.82 -6.33
CA MET A 16 -10.79 14.49 -6.74
C MET A 16 -10.83 13.26 -7.65
N PRO A 17 -10.18 13.30 -8.83
CA PRO A 17 -10.09 12.13 -9.68
C PRO A 17 -9.40 11.03 -8.85
N LEU A 18 -10.15 9.96 -8.56
CA LEU A 18 -9.54 8.73 -8.09
C LEU A 18 -8.45 8.37 -9.10
N PRO A 19 -7.22 8.02 -8.67
CA PRO A 19 -6.20 7.51 -9.57
C PRO A 19 -6.63 6.12 -10.03
N VAL A 20 -7.61 6.08 -10.93
CA VAL A 20 -8.24 4.86 -11.43
C VAL A 20 -7.36 4.18 -12.47
N MET A 21 -6.36 4.86 -13.04
CA MET A 21 -5.53 4.31 -14.13
C MET A 21 -4.05 4.74 -14.02
N ALA A 22 -3.43 4.61 -12.85
CA ALA A 22 -1.98 4.37 -12.85
C ALA A 22 -1.82 2.88 -13.17
N GLY A 23 -1.29 2.54 -14.35
CA GLY A 23 -1.03 1.15 -14.70
C GLY A 23 -0.08 0.57 -13.66
N THR A 24 -0.60 -0.17 -12.68
CA THR A 24 0.23 -0.72 -11.61
C THR A 24 1.09 -1.81 -12.25
N HIS A 25 2.40 -1.60 -12.41
CA HIS A 25 3.29 -2.61 -13.00
C HIS A 25 3.64 -3.69 -11.96
N GLY A 26 2.66 -4.06 -11.13
CA GLY A 26 2.83 -5.05 -10.08
C GLY A 26 2.27 -6.40 -10.50
N THR A 27 3.07 -7.44 -10.39
CA THR A 27 2.67 -8.83 -10.67
C THR A 27 2.57 -9.60 -9.36
N ASN A 28 1.47 -10.32 -9.17
CA ASN A 28 1.30 -11.16 -7.99
C ASN A 28 2.20 -12.40 -8.10
N GLY A 29 2.85 -12.74 -6.99
CA GLY A 29 3.59 -13.99 -6.83
C GLY A 29 2.68 -15.11 -6.34
N GLN A 30 3.29 -16.11 -5.71
CA GLN A 30 2.59 -17.27 -5.17
C GLN A 30 2.31 -17.09 -3.67
N ILE A 31 1.05 -17.26 -3.27
CA ILE A 31 0.70 -17.34 -1.86
C ILE A 31 1.33 -18.60 -1.26
N SER A 32 2.11 -18.43 -0.19
CA SER A 32 2.84 -19.49 0.49
C SER A 32 2.80 -19.27 2.01
N GLY A 33 3.22 -20.27 2.80
CA GLY A 33 3.35 -20.10 4.25
C GLY A 33 4.26 -18.92 4.63
N ARG A 34 5.31 -18.67 3.83
CA ARG A 34 6.19 -17.50 3.95
C ARG A 34 5.41 -16.20 3.74
N SER A 35 4.63 -16.09 2.65
CA SER A 35 3.89 -14.85 2.33
C SER A 35 2.79 -14.55 3.35
N VAL A 36 2.18 -15.58 3.96
CA VAL A 36 1.22 -15.43 5.07
C VAL A 36 1.91 -14.85 6.31
N GLY A 37 3.07 -15.40 6.70
CA GLY A 37 3.86 -14.87 7.82
C GLY A 37 4.35 -13.45 7.55
N ALA A 38 4.81 -13.18 6.33
CA ALA A 38 5.20 -11.86 5.85
C ALA A 38 4.05 -10.83 5.96
N ALA A 39 2.84 -11.23 5.58
CA ALA A 39 1.65 -10.39 5.73
C ALA A 39 1.35 -10.04 7.19
N ALA A 40 1.42 -11.03 8.09
CA ALA A 40 1.22 -10.82 9.52
C ALA A 40 2.25 -9.84 10.10
N LEU A 41 3.52 -9.95 9.70
CA LEU A 41 4.57 -9.02 10.11
C LEU A 41 4.30 -7.59 9.63
N SER A 42 3.89 -7.42 8.37
CA SER A 42 3.52 -6.10 7.82
C SER A 42 2.29 -5.48 8.49
N LEU A 43 1.31 -6.30 8.89
CA LEU A 43 0.07 -5.82 9.52
C LEU A 43 0.24 -5.50 11.00
N LEU A 44 0.86 -6.41 11.76
CA LEU A 44 0.86 -6.39 13.22
C LEU A 44 2.08 -5.68 13.80
N ILE A 45 3.25 -5.89 13.19
CA ILE A 45 4.52 -5.37 13.71
C ILE A 45 4.84 -4.04 13.03
N TRP A 46 5.18 -4.06 11.74
CA TRP A 46 5.60 -2.86 11.04
C TRP A 46 5.41 -2.98 9.50
N PRO A 47 4.78 -1.98 8.84
CA PRO A 47 4.63 -1.97 7.39
C PRO A 47 5.97 -2.08 6.66
N GLY A 48 6.07 -2.93 5.63
CA GLY A 48 7.29 -3.14 4.86
C GLY A 48 8.15 -4.33 5.33
N LEU A 49 7.91 -4.89 6.52
CA LEU A 49 8.60 -6.10 6.97
C LEU A 49 8.27 -7.32 6.10
N GLY A 50 7.01 -7.46 5.68
CA GLY A 50 6.60 -8.53 4.79
C GLY A 50 7.25 -8.44 3.42
N GLN A 51 7.42 -7.24 2.88
CA GLN A 51 8.15 -7.01 1.64
C GLN A 51 9.64 -7.42 1.80
N ALA A 52 10.26 -7.13 2.95
CA ALA A 52 11.62 -7.58 3.26
C ALA A 52 11.71 -9.11 3.41
N VAL A 53 10.75 -9.72 4.10
CA VAL A 53 10.66 -11.17 4.25
C VAL A 53 10.38 -11.86 2.93
N ASN A 54 9.83 -11.19 1.91
CA ASN A 54 9.56 -11.75 0.59
C ASN A 54 10.67 -11.43 -0.46
N ASP A 55 11.85 -10.97 -0.04
CA ASP A 55 12.95 -10.59 -0.94
C ASP A 55 12.57 -9.55 -2.01
N GLN A 56 11.63 -8.66 -1.67
CA GLN A 56 11.20 -7.60 -2.59
C GLN A 56 12.22 -6.45 -2.62
N SER A 57 12.11 -5.58 -3.63
CA SER A 57 13.09 -4.50 -3.83
C SER A 57 13.16 -3.56 -2.63
N TYR A 58 14.37 -3.07 -2.33
CA TYR A 58 14.60 -2.16 -1.22
C TYR A 58 13.71 -0.90 -1.28
N SER A 59 13.53 -0.34 -2.49
CA SER A 59 12.66 0.82 -2.71
C SER A 59 11.21 0.54 -2.32
N LYS A 60 10.75 -0.71 -2.47
CA LYS A 60 9.42 -1.15 -2.06
C LYS A 60 9.30 -1.21 -0.55
N ASN A 61 10.24 -1.87 0.11
CA ASN A 61 10.25 -1.97 1.57
C ASN A 61 10.18 -0.57 2.21
N VAL A 62 11.01 0.36 1.71
CA VAL A 62 11.02 1.76 2.17
C VAL A 62 9.69 2.47 1.89
N THR A 63 9.13 2.31 0.70
CA THR A 63 7.83 2.91 0.35
C THR A 63 6.73 2.43 1.30
N HIS A 64 6.66 1.13 1.56
CA HIS A 64 5.68 0.55 2.47
C HIS A 64 5.91 0.96 3.93
N ALA A 65 7.16 1.04 4.37
CA ALA A 65 7.51 1.50 5.72
C ALA A 65 7.12 2.97 5.94
N LEU A 66 7.37 3.85 4.97
CA LEU A 66 7.08 5.28 5.07
C LEU A 66 5.58 5.57 4.89
N LEU A 67 4.97 5.09 3.81
CA LEU A 67 3.55 5.33 3.55
C LEU A 67 2.68 4.58 4.56
N GLY A 68 3.10 3.40 5.02
CA GLY A 68 2.39 2.59 6.00
C GLY A 68 2.08 3.30 7.32
N LEU A 69 2.87 4.31 7.68
CA LEU A 69 2.63 5.16 8.87
C LEU A 69 1.38 6.03 8.76
N THR A 70 0.85 6.26 7.55
CA THR A 70 -0.40 6.99 7.33
C THR A 70 -1.67 6.17 7.66
N GLY A 71 -1.50 4.93 8.13
CA GLY A 71 -2.59 4.05 8.58
C GLY A 71 -3.24 3.24 7.44
N VAL A 72 -3.70 3.90 6.37
CA VAL A 72 -4.37 3.21 5.24
C VAL A 72 -3.40 2.28 4.50
N PHE A 73 -2.15 2.69 4.34
CA PHE A 73 -1.14 1.92 3.62
C PHE A 73 -0.57 0.73 4.41
N ARG A 74 -0.92 0.56 5.70
CA ARG A 74 -0.59 -0.65 6.46
C ARG A 74 -1.34 -1.86 5.90
N PHE A 75 -2.63 -1.71 5.60
CA PHE A 75 -3.42 -2.77 4.96
C PHE A 75 -2.90 -3.09 3.56
N TRP A 76 -2.48 -2.05 2.82
CA TRP A 76 -1.81 -2.24 1.54
C TRP A 76 -0.52 -3.04 1.68
N SER A 77 0.33 -2.71 2.66
CA SER A 77 1.56 -3.47 2.95
C SER A 77 1.30 -4.92 3.34
N CYS A 78 0.23 -5.18 4.10
CA CYS A 78 -0.22 -6.54 4.40
C CYS A 78 -0.64 -7.30 3.14
N TYR A 79 -1.55 -6.72 2.34
CA TYR A 79 -2.04 -7.33 1.09
C TYR A 79 -0.89 -7.67 0.16
N ASP A 80 -0.02 -6.70 -0.07
CA ASP A 80 1.06 -6.78 -1.04
C ASP A 80 2.16 -7.78 -0.61
N ALA A 81 2.34 -7.99 0.70
CA ALA A 81 3.15 -9.09 1.24
C ALA A 81 2.43 -10.44 1.15
N PHE A 82 1.11 -10.48 1.37
CA PHE A 82 0.32 -11.72 1.33
C PHE A 82 0.32 -12.36 -0.07
N VAL A 83 0.09 -11.55 -1.11
CA VAL A 83 0.09 -12.00 -2.51
C VAL A 83 1.50 -12.05 -3.12
N ASP A 84 2.54 -11.86 -2.31
CA ASP A 84 3.94 -11.76 -2.73
C ASP A 84 4.11 -10.95 -4.03
N ARG A 85 3.52 -9.75 -4.03
CA ARG A 85 3.43 -8.95 -5.24
C ARG A 85 4.77 -8.26 -5.51
N GLN A 86 5.31 -8.43 -6.70
CA GLN A 86 6.52 -7.74 -7.15
C GLN A 86 6.15 -6.46 -7.91
N GLY A 87 7.01 -5.44 -7.93
CA GLY A 87 6.70 -4.14 -8.56
C GLY A 87 5.77 -3.25 -7.72
N GLY A 88 5.14 -2.25 -8.34
CA GLY A 88 4.24 -1.31 -7.63
C GLY A 88 4.95 -0.29 -6.73
N VAL A 89 6.16 0.15 -7.13
CA VAL A 89 7.00 1.13 -6.42
C VAL A 89 7.01 2.47 -7.13
N TRP A 90 7.28 3.59 -6.45
CA TRP A 90 7.26 4.96 -7.01
C TRP A 90 7.82 5.11 -8.44
N ASN A 91 8.90 4.39 -8.78
CA ASN A 91 9.55 4.41 -10.10
C ASN A 91 9.24 3.22 -11.05
N ASN A 92 8.19 2.44 -10.80
CA ASN A 92 7.29 1.95 -11.86
C ASN A 92 5.87 1.70 -11.33
N ARG A 93 5.51 2.73 -10.57
CA ARG A 93 4.26 3.29 -10.06
C ARG A 93 3.38 2.34 -9.25
N ILE A 94 2.94 2.81 -8.09
CA ILE A 94 1.63 2.41 -7.53
C ILE A 94 0.62 2.44 -8.67
#